data_AF-A0A816D7D1-F1
#
_entry.id   AF-A0A816D7D1-F1
#
_cell.length_a   1.000
_cell.length_b   1.000
_cell.length_c   1.000
_cell.angle_alpha   90.00
_cell.angle_beta   90.00
_cell.angle_gamma   90.00
#
_symmetry.space_group_name_H-M   'P 1'
#
loop_
_entity.id
_entity.type
_entity.pdbx_description
1 polymer ?
#
loop_
_entity_poly.entity_id
_entity_poly.type
_entity_poly.pdbx_seq_one_letter_code
_entity_poly.pdbx_strand_id
1 'polypeptide(L)'
;MKSRFPVDAYFPILNIISKLLRNVVIKHIPFNLSTLNNLFQHTPNLNYLSINFKDYSGQLELTSPILSITHLKITFQGSQDMLEHLLQHGFQWEKIIREYLPEPKLFQFQTKFQPSTDEGKEIQLRQIHNSFQTNFWIYEHRWFVRSHWYIPDENSNFDCIHVFTLPYSFVDFPDRTNCILVKSTDPSYDEYLTCDRVTSLYYGSSAFTNWIVSYVYFPNIQHLSLSLPFND
;
A
#
# COMPACT_ATOMS: atom_id res chain seq x y z
N MET A 1 -10.65 24.04 -2.06
CA MET A 1 -11.49 24.08 -0.84
C MET A 1 -11.14 22.85 0.01
N LYS A 2 -10.26 22.98 1.02
CA LYS A 2 -9.86 21.84 1.88
C LYS A 2 -11.01 21.52 2.83
N SER A 3 -11.70 20.40 2.64
CA SER A 3 -12.67 19.92 3.63
C SER A 3 -11.89 19.62 4.92
N ARG A 4 -12.09 20.46 5.94
CA ARG A 4 -11.68 20.13 7.31
C ARG A 4 -12.57 18.97 7.75
N PHE A 5 -12.08 17.74 7.59
CA PHE A 5 -12.66 16.60 8.29
C PHE A 5 -12.63 16.93 9.79
N PRO A 6 -13.69 16.65 10.56
CA PRO A 6 -13.65 16.80 12.00
C PRO A 6 -12.46 15.99 12.54
N VAL A 7 -11.65 16.65 13.36
CA VAL A 7 -10.29 16.21 13.74
C VAL A 7 -10.28 14.87 14.47
N ASP A 8 -11.42 14.36 14.94
CA ASP A 8 -11.46 13.20 15.86
C ASP A 8 -12.60 12.20 15.53
N ALA A 9 -12.85 11.94 14.24
CA ALA A 9 -13.75 10.83 13.88
C ALA A 9 -13.01 9.49 14.06
N TYR A 10 -13.11 8.90 15.26
CA TYR A 10 -12.62 7.54 15.52
C TYR A 10 -13.61 6.49 15.01
N PHE A 11 -13.08 5.35 14.59
CA PHE A 11 -13.92 4.21 14.27
C PHE A 11 -14.66 3.75 15.55
N PRO A 12 -15.99 3.56 15.50
CA PRO A 12 -16.74 3.18 16.69
C PRO A 12 -16.30 1.79 17.16
N ILE A 13 -16.05 1.68 18.47
CA ILE A 13 -15.79 0.39 19.11
C ILE A 13 -17.05 -0.47 18.95
N LEU A 14 -16.88 -1.66 18.37
CA LEU A 14 -17.98 -2.61 18.29
C LEU A 14 -18.18 -3.23 19.66
N ASN A 15 -19.40 -3.10 20.18
CA ASN A 15 -19.80 -3.68 21.47
C ASN A 15 -20.69 -4.92 21.31
N ILE A 16 -21.01 -5.31 20.06
CA ILE A 16 -21.88 -6.43 19.74
C ILE A 16 -21.16 -7.33 18.75
N ILE A 17 -21.12 -8.62 19.04
CA ILE A 17 -20.56 -9.63 18.14
C ILE A 17 -21.51 -9.83 16.96
N SER A 18 -21.04 -9.50 15.75
CA SER A 18 -21.73 -9.77 14.51
C SER A 18 -21.22 -11.07 13.87
N LYS A 19 -22.08 -12.09 13.84
CA LYS A 19 -21.82 -13.34 13.11
C LYS A 19 -22.15 -13.23 11.62
N LEU A 20 -22.81 -12.16 11.21
CA LEU A 20 -23.26 -11.95 9.81
C LEU A 20 -22.31 -11.05 9.03
N LEU A 21 -21.53 -10.21 9.70
CA LEU A 21 -20.59 -9.32 9.03
C LEU A 21 -19.44 -10.13 8.43
N ARG A 22 -19.34 -10.10 7.10
CA ARG A 22 -18.31 -10.82 6.34
C ARG A 22 -17.33 -9.86 5.66
N ASN A 23 -17.81 -8.70 5.22
CA ASN A 23 -17.02 -7.74 4.45
C ASN A 23 -16.99 -6.40 5.17
N VAL A 24 -15.79 -5.86 5.39
CA VAL A 24 -15.60 -4.54 6.00
C VAL A 24 -14.65 -3.71 5.15
N VAL A 25 -15.05 -2.47 4.88
CA VAL A 25 -14.26 -1.48 4.16
C VAL A 25 -14.23 -0.20 5.01
N ILE A 26 -13.04 0.17 5.47
CA ILE A 26 -12.81 1.37 6.28
C ILE A 26 -11.89 2.29 5.48
N LYS A 27 -12.43 3.44 5.06
CA LYS A 27 -11.71 4.44 4.28
C LYS A 27 -11.66 5.75 5.07
N HIS A 28 -10.51 6.41 5.07
CA HIS A 28 -10.33 7.76 5.61
C HIS A 28 -10.61 7.92 7.12
N ILE A 29 -10.63 6.82 7.88
CA ILE A 29 -10.78 6.85 9.34
C ILE A 29 -9.44 6.45 9.96
N PRO A 30 -8.84 7.27 10.84
CA PRO A 30 -7.67 6.86 11.61
C PRO A 30 -7.99 5.56 12.36
N PHE A 31 -7.14 4.56 12.16
CA PHE A 31 -7.38 3.21 12.65
C PHE A 31 -6.11 2.75 13.33
N ASN A 32 -6.19 2.49 14.63
CA ASN A 32 -5.09 1.92 15.41
C ASN A 32 -5.32 0.42 15.63
N LEU A 33 -4.33 -0.25 16.20
CA LEU A 33 -4.36 -1.70 16.36
C LEU A 33 -5.32 -2.21 17.42
N SER A 34 -5.53 -1.45 18.49
CA SER A 34 -6.51 -1.82 19.51
C SER A 34 -7.91 -1.88 18.91
N THR A 35 -8.23 -0.96 18.00
CA THR A 35 -9.49 -0.99 17.24
C THR A 35 -9.54 -2.17 16.26
N LEU A 36 -8.42 -2.53 15.65
CA LEU A 36 -8.32 -3.71 14.78
C LEU A 36 -8.57 -5.01 15.54
N ASN A 37 -7.95 -5.18 16.70
CA ASN A 37 -8.20 -6.32 17.59
C ASN A 37 -9.67 -6.36 18.02
N ASN A 38 -10.26 -5.22 18.40
CA ASN A 38 -11.67 -5.15 18.75
C ASN A 38 -12.58 -5.54 17.58
N LEU A 39 -12.30 -5.06 16.37
CA LEU A 39 -13.04 -5.44 15.16
C LEU A 39 -13.07 -6.96 15.01
N PHE A 40 -11.90 -7.59 15.08
CA PHE A 40 -11.78 -9.04 14.91
C PHE A 40 -12.49 -9.86 15.98
N GLN A 41 -12.41 -9.43 17.24
CA GLN A 41 -13.15 -10.07 18.34
C GLN A 41 -14.68 -10.00 18.12
N HIS A 42 -15.17 -8.94 17.49
CA HIS A 42 -16.60 -8.72 17.26
C HIS A 42 -17.09 -9.17 15.89
N THR A 43 -16.21 -9.62 15.00
CA THR A 43 -16.59 -10.05 13.64
C THR A 43 -15.89 -11.37 13.28
N PRO A 44 -16.23 -12.49 13.95
CA PRO A 44 -15.50 -13.76 13.80
C PRO A 44 -15.60 -14.36 12.38
N ASN A 45 -16.63 -14.01 11.62
CA ASN A 45 -16.87 -14.51 10.25
C ASN A 45 -16.38 -13.53 9.17
N LEU A 46 -15.57 -12.54 9.53
CA LEU A 46 -15.02 -11.55 8.61
C LEU A 46 -14.08 -12.23 7.62
N ASN A 47 -14.44 -12.25 6.34
CA ASN A 47 -13.65 -12.87 5.28
C ASN A 47 -12.89 -11.87 4.41
N TYR A 48 -13.37 -10.63 4.35
CA TYR A 48 -12.82 -9.55 3.57
C TYR A 48 -12.63 -8.31 4.45
N LEU A 49 -11.41 -7.80 4.48
CA LEU A 49 -11.08 -6.55 5.15
C LEU A 49 -10.30 -5.63 4.21
N SER A 50 -10.79 -4.40 4.04
CA SER A 50 -10.04 -3.31 3.40
C SER A 50 -9.94 -2.13 4.34
N ILE A 51 -8.73 -1.77 4.74
CA ILE A 51 -8.48 -0.67 5.68
C ILE A 51 -7.42 0.29 5.17
N ASN A 52 -7.60 1.58 5.45
CA ASN A 52 -6.54 2.57 5.40
C ASN A 52 -6.07 2.84 6.84
N PHE A 53 -4.88 2.38 7.15
CA PHE A 53 -4.31 2.38 8.48
C PHE A 53 -3.40 3.59 8.70
N LYS A 54 -3.63 4.29 9.82
CA LYS A 54 -2.80 5.39 10.30
C LYS A 54 -2.55 5.14 11.78
N ASP A 55 -1.37 4.67 12.10
CA ASP A 55 -0.97 4.45 13.47
C ASP A 55 0.36 5.16 13.72
N TYR A 56 0.55 5.55 14.98
CA TYR A 56 1.71 6.27 15.47
C TYR A 56 2.29 5.58 16.72
N SER A 57 1.67 4.50 17.23
CA SER A 57 2.07 3.87 18.49
C SER A 57 3.25 2.90 18.42
N GLY A 58 3.77 2.58 17.22
CA GLY A 58 5.00 1.80 17.03
C GLY A 58 4.96 0.31 17.41
N GLN A 59 3.93 -0.14 18.14
CA GLN A 59 3.79 -1.52 18.61
C GLN A 59 2.70 -2.26 17.83
N LEU A 60 3.09 -3.22 16.99
CA LEU A 60 2.20 -4.15 16.29
C LEU A 60 2.03 -5.45 17.05
N GLU A 61 1.02 -5.51 17.92
CA GLU A 61 0.63 -6.77 18.56
C GLU A 61 -0.85 -7.06 18.30
N LEU A 62 -1.09 -8.02 17.41
CA LEU A 62 -2.39 -8.67 17.30
C LEU A 62 -2.51 -9.65 18.46
N THR A 63 -3.67 -9.67 19.13
CA THR A 63 -3.84 -10.49 20.34
C THR A 63 -4.32 -11.91 20.04
N SER A 64 -4.83 -12.15 18.84
CA SER A 64 -5.46 -13.43 18.48
C SER A 64 -5.44 -13.66 16.97
N PRO A 65 -5.22 -14.90 16.50
CA PRO A 65 -5.35 -15.23 15.08
C PRO A 65 -6.76 -15.02 14.55
N ILE A 66 -6.86 -14.56 13.31
CA ILE A 66 -8.10 -14.33 12.57
C ILE A 66 -8.14 -15.28 11.39
N LEU A 67 -8.67 -16.46 11.65
CA LEU A 67 -8.68 -17.57 10.69
C LEU A 67 -9.66 -17.36 9.53
N SER A 68 -10.59 -16.42 9.65
CA SER A 68 -11.65 -16.22 8.65
C SER A 68 -11.24 -15.31 7.50
N ILE A 69 -10.21 -14.48 7.66
CA ILE A 69 -9.80 -13.51 6.63
C ILE A 69 -9.11 -14.23 5.48
N THR A 70 -9.74 -14.17 4.31
CA THR A 70 -9.21 -14.71 3.07
C THR A 70 -8.75 -13.62 2.12
N HIS A 71 -9.24 -12.39 2.30
CA HIS A 71 -8.92 -11.23 1.48
C HIS A 71 -8.59 -10.04 2.39
N LEU A 72 -7.34 -9.61 2.34
CA LEU A 72 -6.85 -8.50 3.14
C LEU A 72 -6.28 -7.41 2.24
N LYS A 73 -6.84 -6.21 2.35
CA LYS A 73 -6.34 -4.99 1.70
C LYS A 73 -5.95 -3.97 2.75
N ILE A 74 -4.68 -3.61 2.77
CA ILE A 74 -4.11 -2.63 3.69
C ILE A 74 -3.45 -1.53 2.88
N THR A 75 -3.89 -0.30 3.12
CA THR A 75 -3.17 0.91 2.74
C THR A 75 -2.61 1.53 4.00
N PHE A 76 -1.29 1.67 4.11
CA PHE A 76 -0.64 2.27 5.27
C PHE A 76 -0.24 3.72 4.96
N GLN A 77 -0.56 4.63 5.88
CA GLN A 77 -0.22 6.05 5.83
C GLN A 77 0.28 6.50 7.22
N GLY A 78 1.50 6.11 7.59
CA GLY A 78 2.12 6.44 8.88
C GLY A 78 3.37 7.32 8.76
N SER A 79 3.97 7.67 9.91
CA SER A 79 5.24 8.41 9.95
C SER A 79 6.40 7.54 9.44
N GLN A 80 7.47 8.21 9.00
CA GLN A 80 8.69 7.55 8.55
C GLN A 80 9.27 6.62 9.62
N ASP A 81 9.38 7.09 10.87
CA ASP A 81 9.94 6.29 11.97
C ASP A 81 9.18 4.97 12.17
N MET A 82 7.85 5.02 12.10
CA MET A 82 7.05 3.82 12.22
C MET A 82 7.23 2.92 11.02
N LEU A 83 7.33 3.50 9.83
CA LEU A 83 7.58 2.77 8.62
C LEU A 83 8.97 2.10 8.62
N GLU A 84 9.98 2.74 9.21
CA GLU A 84 11.30 2.16 9.41
C GLU A 84 11.22 0.90 10.30
N HIS A 85 10.37 0.89 11.33
CA HIS A 85 10.19 -0.29 12.19
C HIS A 85 9.34 -1.41 11.56
N LEU A 86 8.44 -1.04 10.65
CA LEU A 86 7.30 -1.89 10.23
C LEU A 86 7.45 -2.41 8.80
N LEU A 87 8.19 -1.66 7.96
CA LEU A 87 8.29 -1.88 6.52
C LEU A 87 9.71 -1.98 5.99
N GLN A 88 10.73 -1.70 6.81
CA GLN A 88 12.08 -2.16 6.49
C GLN A 88 12.20 -3.68 6.52
N HIS A 89 11.19 -4.41 7.04
CA HIS A 89 11.22 -5.84 6.88
C HIS A 89 9.89 -6.54 6.58
N GLY A 90 9.77 -7.05 5.36
CA GLY A 90 8.79 -8.05 4.94
C GLY A 90 8.77 -9.28 5.84
N PHE A 91 9.81 -9.51 6.66
CA PHE A 91 9.80 -10.50 7.74
C PHE A 91 8.74 -10.22 8.82
N GLN A 92 8.50 -8.96 9.20
CA GLN A 92 7.45 -8.60 10.17
C GLN A 92 6.08 -8.90 9.58
N TRP A 93 5.84 -8.52 8.33
CA TRP A 93 4.59 -8.85 7.65
C TRP A 93 4.41 -10.35 7.47
N GLU A 94 5.46 -11.07 7.11
CA GLU A 94 5.45 -12.54 7.06
C GLU A 94 5.06 -13.12 8.43
N LYS A 95 5.70 -12.67 9.52
CA LYS A 95 5.37 -13.10 10.88
C LYS A 95 3.90 -12.82 11.22
N ILE A 96 3.45 -11.59 10.97
CA ILE A 96 2.06 -11.18 11.24
C ILE A 96 1.08 -12.06 10.48
N ILE A 97 1.35 -12.31 9.20
CA ILE A 97 0.47 -13.12 8.37
C ILE A 97 0.47 -14.57 8.86
N ARG A 98 1.65 -15.17 9.06
CA ARG A 98 1.75 -16.56 9.53
C ARG A 98 1.07 -16.78 10.89
N GLU A 99 1.28 -15.88 11.84
CA GLU A 99 0.78 -16.03 13.20
C GLU A 99 -0.68 -15.65 13.33
N TYR A 100 -1.12 -14.60 12.65
CA TYR A 100 -2.42 -13.99 12.91
C TYR A 100 -3.39 -14.03 11.74
N LEU A 101 -2.93 -14.24 10.52
CA LEU A 101 -3.77 -14.25 9.32
C LEU A 101 -3.33 -15.44 8.45
N PRO A 102 -3.51 -16.71 8.88
CA PRO A 102 -2.91 -17.85 8.17
C PRO A 102 -3.64 -18.25 6.88
N GLU A 103 -4.87 -17.76 6.66
CA GLU A 103 -5.71 -18.13 5.51
C GLU A 103 -5.84 -17.09 4.36
N PRO A 104 -5.01 -16.03 4.21
CA PRO A 104 -5.24 -15.03 3.18
C PRO A 104 -4.89 -15.68 1.85
N LYS A 105 -5.87 -15.74 0.97
CA LYS A 105 -5.68 -16.10 -0.44
C LYS A 105 -5.21 -14.89 -1.23
N LEU A 106 -5.64 -13.71 -0.78
CA LEU A 106 -5.29 -12.43 -1.36
C LEU A 106 -4.76 -11.48 -0.29
N PHE A 107 -3.53 -11.02 -0.50
CA PHE A 107 -2.91 -9.96 0.29
C PHE A 107 -2.56 -8.76 -0.60
N GLN A 108 -3.26 -7.66 -0.38
CA GLN A 108 -3.07 -6.38 -1.05
C GLN A 108 -2.48 -5.40 -0.07
N PHE A 109 -1.23 -5.02 -0.28
CA PHE A 109 -0.54 -4.08 0.57
C PHE A 109 -0.09 -2.87 -0.24
N GLN A 110 -0.18 -1.69 0.36
CA GLN A 110 0.27 -0.43 -0.21
C GLN A 110 0.77 0.51 0.88
N THR A 111 1.91 1.17 0.65
CA THR A 111 2.44 2.18 1.58
C THR A 111 3.31 3.20 0.86
N LYS A 112 3.39 4.42 1.40
CA LYS A 112 4.29 5.48 0.92
C LYS A 112 5.12 6.00 2.08
N PHE A 113 6.39 6.28 1.83
CA PHE A 113 7.26 6.91 2.81
C PHE A 113 8.32 7.79 2.17
N GLN A 114 8.83 8.72 2.97
CA GLN A 114 9.92 9.60 2.59
C GLN A 114 11.24 8.96 3.01
N PRO A 115 12.24 8.85 2.12
CA PRO A 115 13.56 8.38 2.50
C PRO A 115 14.28 9.40 3.40
N SER A 116 15.06 8.92 4.37
CA SER A 116 15.80 9.78 5.33
C SER A 116 16.90 10.62 4.71
N THR A 117 17.60 10.16 3.67
CA THR A 117 18.69 10.88 2.99
C THR A 117 18.85 10.45 1.52
N ASP A 118 19.45 11.32 0.69
CA ASP A 118 19.64 11.08 -0.75
C ASP A 118 20.63 9.96 -1.08
N GLU A 119 21.75 9.88 -0.36
CA GLU A 119 22.78 8.83 -0.57
C GLU A 119 22.34 7.45 -0.05
N GLY A 120 21.24 7.37 0.72
CA GLY A 120 20.69 6.14 1.28
C GLY A 120 19.55 5.51 0.48
N LYS A 121 19.05 6.16 -0.58
CA LYS A 121 17.78 5.74 -1.21
C LYS A 121 17.84 4.38 -1.88
N GLU A 122 18.87 4.13 -2.68
CA GLU A 122 19.02 2.84 -3.35
C GLU A 122 19.26 1.71 -2.33
N ILE A 123 19.97 2.02 -1.24
CA ILE A 123 20.22 1.11 -0.11
C ILE A 123 18.90 0.79 0.59
N GLN A 124 18.09 1.79 0.94
CA GLN A 124 16.77 1.60 1.56
C GLN A 124 15.85 0.79 0.66
N LEU A 125 15.80 1.12 -0.64
CA LEU A 125 15.00 0.37 -1.60
C LEU A 125 15.46 -1.09 -1.69
N ARG A 126 16.78 -1.33 -1.68
CA ARG A 126 17.36 -2.68 -1.68
C ARG A 126 17.04 -3.42 -0.38
N GLN A 127 17.12 -2.77 0.78
CA GLN A 127 16.78 -3.38 2.07
C GLN A 127 15.32 -3.81 2.12
N ILE A 128 14.41 -2.91 1.72
CA ILE A 128 12.98 -3.23 1.62
C ILE A 128 12.78 -4.40 0.68
N HIS A 129 13.33 -4.33 -0.53
CA HIS A 129 13.16 -5.39 -1.52
C HIS A 129 13.68 -6.75 -1.00
N ASN A 130 14.91 -6.79 -0.47
CA ASN A 130 15.50 -8.00 0.11
C ASN A 130 14.64 -8.60 1.22
N SER A 131 13.95 -7.78 1.99
CA SER A 131 13.10 -8.25 3.09
C SER A 131 11.82 -8.96 2.63
N PHE A 132 11.41 -8.78 1.37
CA PHE A 132 10.30 -9.48 0.73
C PHE A 132 10.77 -10.64 -0.18
N GLN A 133 12.07 -10.95 -0.21
CA GLN A 133 12.63 -12.07 -0.99
C GLN A 133 12.73 -13.37 -0.17
N THR A 134 11.72 -13.67 0.64
CA THR A 134 11.65 -14.93 1.39
C THR A 134 10.83 -15.97 0.65
N ASN A 135 10.99 -17.25 1.01
CA ASN A 135 10.20 -18.33 0.41
C ASN A 135 8.70 -18.13 0.58
N PHE A 136 8.29 -17.53 1.70
CA PHE A 136 6.92 -17.14 1.99
C PHE A 136 6.32 -16.27 0.87
N TRP A 137 6.98 -15.16 0.56
CA TRP A 137 6.49 -14.20 -0.43
C TRP A 137 6.55 -14.79 -1.85
N ILE A 138 7.68 -15.39 -2.22
CA ILE A 138 7.97 -15.75 -3.61
C ILE A 138 7.35 -17.08 -4.02
N TYR A 139 7.49 -18.12 -3.20
CA TYR A 139 7.13 -19.49 -3.58
C TYR A 139 5.82 -19.96 -2.95
N GLU A 140 5.63 -19.73 -1.64
CA GLU A 140 4.43 -20.19 -0.92
C GLU A 140 3.19 -19.41 -1.39
N HIS A 141 3.27 -18.08 -1.39
CA HIS A 141 2.12 -17.23 -1.69
C HIS A 141 2.14 -16.58 -3.07
N ARG A 142 3.32 -16.48 -3.70
CA ARG A 142 3.51 -15.74 -4.96
C ARG A 142 2.99 -14.29 -4.87
N TRP A 143 3.16 -13.69 -3.70
CA TRP A 143 2.89 -12.28 -3.44
C TRP A 143 4.17 -11.50 -3.66
N PHE A 144 4.42 -11.14 -4.92
CA PHE A 144 5.58 -10.33 -5.24
C PHE A 144 5.37 -8.89 -4.74
N VAL A 145 6.46 -8.22 -4.39
CA VAL A 145 6.44 -6.83 -3.93
C VAL A 145 7.18 -5.97 -4.93
N ARG A 146 6.61 -4.81 -5.18
CA ARG A 146 7.15 -3.80 -6.07
C ARG A 146 7.30 -2.49 -5.33
N SER A 147 8.37 -1.79 -5.64
CA SER A 147 8.69 -0.49 -5.06
C SER A 147 8.98 0.50 -6.18
N HIS A 148 8.29 1.63 -6.16
CA HIS A 148 8.46 2.75 -7.10
C HIS A 148 9.02 3.95 -6.37
N TRP A 149 10.02 4.59 -6.96
CA TRP A 149 10.52 5.87 -6.49
C TRP A 149 10.13 6.97 -7.47
N TYR A 150 9.45 8.01 -6.99
CA TYR A 150 8.98 9.13 -7.80
C TYR A 150 9.92 10.32 -7.74
N ILE A 151 10.12 10.98 -8.89
CA ILE A 151 10.79 12.29 -8.93
C ILE A 151 9.84 13.33 -8.31
N PRO A 152 10.31 14.18 -7.38
CA PRO A 152 9.55 15.36 -6.98
C PRO A 152 9.29 16.26 -8.20
N ASP A 153 8.03 16.68 -8.41
CA ASP A 153 7.71 17.77 -9.36
C ASP A 153 8.31 19.09 -8.84
N GLU A 154 8.56 20.07 -9.70
CA GLU A 154 9.13 21.39 -9.33
C GLU A 154 8.32 22.09 -8.23
N ASN A 155 7.02 21.79 -8.16
CA ASN A 155 6.07 22.31 -7.18
C ASN A 155 5.84 21.38 -5.96
N SER A 156 6.50 20.22 -5.90
CA SER A 156 6.31 19.26 -4.80
C SER A 156 7.65 18.68 -4.34
N ASN A 157 8.14 19.14 -3.19
CA ASN A 157 9.34 18.59 -2.52
C ASN A 157 9.15 17.17 -1.94
N PHE A 158 8.13 16.43 -2.36
CA PHE A 158 7.82 15.12 -1.80
C PHE A 158 8.57 14.04 -2.58
N ASP A 159 9.79 13.77 -2.13
CA ASP A 159 10.47 12.52 -2.44
C ASP A 159 9.79 11.38 -1.67
N CYS A 160 9.31 10.36 -2.38
CA CYS A 160 8.72 9.21 -1.73
C CYS A 160 8.96 7.90 -2.47
N ILE A 161 9.13 6.84 -1.69
CA ILE A 161 9.11 5.46 -2.16
C ILE A 161 7.72 4.90 -1.88
N HIS A 162 7.12 4.30 -2.89
CA HIS A 162 5.82 3.65 -2.83
C HIS A 162 6.00 2.15 -3.00
N VAL A 163 5.59 1.37 -2.01
CA VAL A 163 5.72 -0.09 -1.98
C VAL A 163 4.34 -0.73 -2.03
N PHE A 164 4.18 -1.79 -2.83
CA PHE A 164 2.91 -2.49 -2.97
C PHE A 164 3.06 -3.94 -3.48
N THR A 165 2.03 -4.78 -3.30
CA THR A 165 2.04 -6.20 -3.73
C THR A 165 1.48 -6.42 -5.16
N LEU A 166 1.98 -7.45 -5.84
CA LEU A 166 1.59 -7.92 -7.18
C LEU A 166 0.83 -9.28 -7.11
N PRO A 167 0.07 -9.68 -8.15
CA PRO A 167 -0.31 -8.92 -9.35
C PRO A 167 -1.56 -8.10 -9.08
N TYR A 168 -1.44 -7.03 -8.30
CA TYR A 168 -2.53 -6.11 -8.04
C TYR A 168 -2.07 -4.68 -8.31
N SER A 169 -2.04 -4.42 -9.61
CA SER A 169 -2.28 -3.13 -10.24
C SER A 169 -3.63 -2.59 -9.73
N PHE A 170 -3.56 -1.44 -9.08
CA PHE A 170 -4.69 -0.64 -8.67
C PHE A 170 -5.69 -0.47 -9.83
N VAL A 171 -7.00 -0.43 -9.55
CA VAL A 171 -8.00 -0.01 -10.54
C VAL A 171 -7.71 1.43 -10.97
N ASP A 172 -7.34 2.25 -9.98
CA ASP A 172 -6.89 3.64 -10.12
C ASP A 172 -5.38 3.72 -9.91
N PHE A 173 -4.61 4.06 -10.94
CA PHE A 173 -3.16 4.22 -10.78
C PHE A 173 -2.86 5.48 -9.94
N PRO A 174 -2.10 5.37 -8.84
CA PRO A 174 -1.96 6.47 -7.89
C PRO A 174 -1.06 7.59 -8.43
N ASP A 175 -1.71 8.57 -9.04
CA ASP A 175 -1.38 10.00 -9.29
C ASP A 175 -0.05 10.37 -9.98
N ARG A 176 0.97 9.52 -10.03
CA ARG A 176 2.26 9.86 -10.63
C ARG A 176 2.80 8.70 -11.45
N THR A 177 3.07 8.95 -12.73
CA THR A 177 3.74 7.99 -13.63
C THR A 177 5.23 8.24 -13.75
N ASN A 178 5.74 9.34 -13.16
CA ASN A 178 7.14 9.75 -13.24
C ASN A 178 7.96 9.03 -12.16
N CYS A 179 8.15 7.72 -12.33
CA CYS A 179 9.04 6.93 -11.49
C CYS A 179 10.42 6.76 -12.15
N ILE A 180 11.49 6.90 -11.37
CA ILE A 180 12.89 6.77 -11.84
C ILE A 180 13.55 5.45 -11.46
N LEU A 181 13.07 4.80 -10.40
CA LEU A 181 13.62 3.54 -9.95
C LEU A 181 12.48 2.60 -9.58
N VAL A 182 12.53 1.42 -10.19
CA VAL A 182 11.57 0.34 -9.94
C VAL A 182 12.35 -0.90 -9.54
N LYS A 183 11.94 -1.53 -8.44
CA LYS A 183 12.40 -2.87 -8.06
C LYS A 183 11.19 -3.78 -7.83
N SER A 184 11.29 -5.03 -8.25
CA SER A 184 10.23 -6.04 -8.18
C SER A 184 10.81 -7.35 -7.68
N THR A 185 10.14 -8.04 -6.76
CA THR A 185 10.56 -9.40 -6.36
C THR A 185 10.06 -10.48 -7.32
N ASP A 186 9.25 -10.10 -8.31
CA ASP A 186 8.81 -10.98 -9.39
C ASP A 186 10.00 -11.38 -10.29
N PRO A 187 10.32 -12.68 -10.43
CA PRO A 187 11.42 -13.14 -11.27
C PRO A 187 11.15 -12.99 -12.78
N SER A 188 9.88 -12.81 -13.19
CA SER A 188 9.48 -12.63 -14.60
C SER A 188 9.57 -11.19 -15.08
N TYR A 189 10.22 -10.31 -14.31
CA TYR A 189 10.26 -8.89 -14.56
C TYR A 189 11.01 -8.54 -15.85
N ASP A 190 10.26 -8.21 -16.90
CA ASP A 190 10.73 -7.45 -18.06
C ASP A 190 11.06 -6.01 -17.65
N GLU A 191 11.97 -5.37 -18.37
CA GLU A 191 12.36 -3.96 -18.14
C GLU A 191 11.16 -2.98 -18.21
N TYR A 192 10.04 -3.40 -18.80
CA TYR A 192 8.80 -2.64 -18.95
C TYR A 192 7.72 -3.11 -17.97
N LEU A 193 7.19 -2.16 -17.20
CA LEU A 193 6.15 -2.38 -16.20
C LEU A 193 4.78 -2.51 -16.87
N THR A 194 4.21 -3.71 -17.01
CA THR A 194 2.80 -3.83 -17.45
C THR A 194 1.83 -3.72 -16.26
N CYS A 195 0.77 -2.93 -16.44
CA CYS A 195 -0.25 -2.63 -15.43
C CYS A 195 -1.65 -2.99 -15.96
N ASP A 196 -1.86 -4.26 -16.28
CA ASP A 196 -3.03 -4.74 -17.02
C ASP A 196 -4.38 -4.56 -16.31
N ARG A 197 -4.40 -4.32 -14.99
CA ARG A 197 -5.66 -4.14 -14.24
C ARG A 197 -6.03 -2.67 -14.01
N VAL A 198 -5.15 -1.74 -14.37
CA VAL A 198 -5.45 -0.31 -14.32
C VAL A 198 -6.46 -0.02 -15.43
N THR A 199 -7.64 0.45 -15.02
CA THR A 199 -8.70 0.89 -15.94
C THR A 199 -8.93 2.39 -15.87
N SER A 200 -8.47 3.04 -14.80
CA SER A 200 -8.56 4.46 -14.57
C SER A 200 -7.16 5.03 -14.32
N LEU A 201 -6.74 5.97 -15.16
CA LEU A 201 -5.47 6.67 -15.03
C LEU A 201 -5.72 8.16 -14.85
N TYR A 202 -5.20 8.72 -13.76
CA TYR A 202 -5.11 10.17 -13.58
C TYR A 202 -3.67 10.60 -13.84
N TYR A 203 -3.50 11.57 -14.74
CA TYR A 203 -2.22 12.18 -15.06
C TYR A 203 -2.32 13.69 -14.77
N GLY A 204 -1.64 14.14 -13.72
CA GLY A 204 -1.50 15.56 -13.42
C GLY A 204 -0.03 15.88 -13.19
N SER A 205 0.61 16.54 -14.15
CA SER A 205 1.97 17.05 -14.00
C SER A 205 2.03 18.50 -14.45
N SER A 206 2.69 19.34 -13.66
CA SER A 206 2.98 20.72 -14.07
C SER A 206 4.08 20.82 -15.13
N ALA A 207 4.82 19.73 -15.35
CA ALA A 207 5.87 19.62 -16.36
C ALA A 207 5.55 18.45 -17.31
N PHE A 208 4.71 18.70 -18.31
CA PHE A 208 4.55 17.81 -19.46
C PHE A 208 5.85 17.85 -20.27
N THR A 209 6.86 17.07 -19.87
CA THR A 209 8.10 16.95 -20.64
C THR A 209 7.91 15.88 -21.71
N ASN A 210 8.59 16.06 -22.85
CA ASN A 210 8.58 15.11 -23.98
C ASN A 210 9.21 13.74 -23.63
N TRP A 211 9.60 13.55 -22.36
CA TRP A 211 10.37 12.44 -21.81
C TRP A 211 9.52 11.60 -20.86
N ILE A 212 8.19 11.65 -20.98
CA ILE A 212 7.30 10.64 -20.38
C ILE A 212 7.47 9.34 -21.19
N VAL A 213 8.69 8.81 -21.24
CA VAL A 213 8.89 7.38 -21.46
C VAL A 213 8.44 6.77 -20.14
N SER A 214 7.13 6.61 -19.98
CA SER A 214 6.63 5.87 -18.86
C SER A 214 7.22 4.47 -19.02
N TYR A 215 8.06 4.06 -18.06
CA TYR A 215 8.44 2.66 -17.90
C TYR A 215 7.21 1.78 -17.64
N VAL A 216 6.01 2.36 -17.58
CA VAL A 216 4.72 1.74 -17.33
C VAL A 216 3.84 1.70 -18.58
N TYR A 217 3.51 0.47 -18.97
CA TYR A 217 2.53 0.15 -19.99
C TYR A 217 1.18 -0.18 -19.36
N PHE A 218 0.12 0.45 -19.83
CA PHE A 218 -1.25 0.28 -19.33
C PHE A 218 -2.19 -0.19 -20.45
N PRO A 219 -2.28 -1.51 -20.73
CA PRO A 219 -3.00 -1.98 -21.92
C PRO A 219 -4.53 -1.84 -21.84
N ASN A 220 -5.11 -1.66 -20.65
CA ASN A 220 -6.55 -1.76 -20.41
C ASN A 220 -7.18 -0.47 -19.85
N ILE A 221 -6.61 0.71 -20.14
CA ILE A 221 -7.19 1.99 -19.71
C ILE A 221 -8.56 2.18 -20.39
N GLN A 222 -9.58 2.44 -19.57
CA GLN A 222 -10.93 2.79 -19.99
C GLN A 222 -11.25 4.27 -19.68
N HIS A 223 -10.64 4.81 -18.62
CA HIS A 223 -10.81 6.18 -18.17
C HIS A 223 -9.45 6.87 -18.05
N LEU A 224 -9.25 7.95 -18.79
CA LEU A 224 -8.07 8.80 -18.71
C LEU A 224 -8.48 10.20 -18.27
N SER A 225 -7.94 10.65 -17.15
CA SER A 225 -8.12 12.02 -16.64
C SER A 225 -6.79 12.75 -16.73
N LEU A 226 -6.77 13.89 -17.43
CA LEU A 226 -5.59 14.72 -17.60
C LEU A 226 -5.79 16.05 -16.86
N SER A 227 -4.82 16.43 -16.05
CA SER A 227 -4.69 17.78 -15.50
C SER A 227 -3.48 18.43 -16.14
N LEU A 228 -3.73 19.36 -17.04
CA LEU A 228 -2.71 20.15 -17.72
C LEU A 228 -2.50 21.45 -16.94
N PRO A 229 -1.25 21.95 -16.81
CA PRO A 229 -1.03 23.28 -16.30
C PRO A 229 -1.69 24.26 -17.28
N PHE A 230 -2.70 25.01 -16.82
CA PHE A 230 -3.13 26.22 -17.52
C PHE A 230 -2.17 27.32 -17.09
N ASN A 231 -1.51 27.95 -18.07
CA ASN A 231 -0.57 29.06 -17.86
C ASN A 231 -1.10 30.05 -16.81
N ASP A 232 -0.33 30.28 -15.74
CA ASP A 232 -0.31 31.55 -14.99
C ASP A 232 0.76 32.46 -15.61
#